data_AF-A7S4E6-F1
#
_entry.id   AF-A7S4E6-F1
#
_cell.length_a   1.000
_cell.length_b   1.000
_cell.length_c   1.000
_cell.angle_alpha   90.00
_cell.angle_beta   90.00
_cell.angle_gamma   90.00
#
_symmetry.space_group_name_H-M   'P 1'
#
loop_
_entity.id
_entity.type
_entity.pdbx_description
1 polymer ?
#
loop_
_entity_poly.entity_id
_entity_poly.type
_entity_poly.pdbx_seq_one_letter_code
_entity_poly.pdbx_strand_id
1 'polypeptide(L)'
;IEEVNDVKPFKKLLRTNKNLLVLFAKSEKDASKKLSLLGEVAMAIKGKGTVAFINCGDSKKLCKKFKVSPKPLALKHYKEGDFNKDYDRLDTFKSMMTFMNNPTGDAPWEEEPGSSDVVHLEKAGELSKLLTREKKPVLIMFYAPWCGYCKRFKPEFAAAATEHKDEAVLAGMDVDTEDGYSVRVHYNITGFPTTIYFELGQPKYKYSGKHEKDALVQWMKDPSAVAPVKEDEKPWSDTPSEVVHLRDDMFDDFVAKNPSVLVMFYAPWCGHCKAMKPEYVDAAQTLKEQEIPGVLAAVDATKEAALGKRFKVEGYPTGTSYMDGEFAFDVNERKGDSIVNFMKDPKEPPRPPPPEQEWSEIPSEVYHLSDTTFKSFVKKKKHVLVMFYAPWCGHCKKAKPELMSAAKHHKDKNKIAYAAVDCTKEMAVCQQFGVEGYPTFRYFNYGKNDFKYTSGREAKDFIQFMDDPREGP
;
A
#
# COMPACT_ATOMS: atom_id res chain seq x y z
N ILE A 1 -4.01 35.31 1.24
CA ILE A 1 -4.78 34.92 0.03
C ILE A 1 -4.41 35.89 -1.06
N GLU A 2 -4.11 35.41 -2.26
CA GLU A 2 -3.79 36.27 -3.41
C GLU A 2 -5.09 36.74 -4.08
N GLU A 3 -5.37 38.04 -4.06
CA GLU A 3 -6.50 38.61 -4.80
C GLU A 3 -6.15 38.84 -6.26
N VAL A 4 -7.00 38.39 -7.16
CA VAL A 4 -6.75 38.43 -8.60
C VAL A 4 -7.95 38.99 -9.34
N ASN A 5 -7.74 40.09 -10.07
CA ASN A 5 -8.80 40.79 -10.79
C ASN A 5 -8.63 40.79 -12.33
N ASP A 6 -7.49 40.34 -12.85
CA ASP A 6 -7.18 40.33 -14.29
C ASP A 6 -6.61 38.97 -14.76
N VAL A 7 -6.71 38.71 -16.06
CA VAL A 7 -6.19 37.53 -16.77
C VAL A 7 -4.68 37.38 -16.67
N LYS A 8 -3.90 38.47 -16.81
CA LYS A 8 -2.44 38.38 -16.81
C LYS A 8 -1.89 37.93 -15.45
N PRO A 9 -2.30 38.55 -14.31
CA PRO A 9 -1.88 38.08 -12.99
C PRO A 9 -2.34 36.65 -12.70
N PHE A 10 -3.57 36.27 -13.10
CA PHE A 10 -4.04 34.90 -12.88
C PHE A 10 -3.21 33.87 -13.64
N LYS A 11 -2.87 34.13 -14.91
CA LYS A 11 -1.98 33.25 -15.69
C LYS A 11 -0.58 33.16 -15.08
N LYS A 12 -0.05 34.27 -14.56
CA LYS A 12 1.23 34.27 -13.84
C LYS A 12 1.14 33.36 -12.63
N LEU A 13 0.06 33.48 -11.84
CA LEU A 13 -0.18 32.70 -10.65
C LEU A 13 -0.27 31.20 -10.93
N LEU A 14 -0.99 30.80 -11.97
CA LEU A 14 -1.07 29.41 -12.44
C LEU A 14 0.30 28.86 -12.82
N ARG A 15 1.13 29.64 -13.51
CA ARG A 15 2.48 29.20 -13.93
C ARG A 15 3.46 29.09 -12.76
N THR A 16 3.37 29.99 -11.78
CA THR A 16 4.33 30.04 -10.66
C THR A 16 3.96 29.12 -9.51
N ASN A 17 2.72 28.67 -9.42
CA ASN A 17 2.24 27.85 -8.31
C ASN A 17 1.80 26.48 -8.80
N LYS A 18 2.50 25.45 -8.32
CA LYS A 18 2.25 24.04 -8.66
C LYS A 18 0.99 23.47 -8.01
N ASN A 19 0.47 24.12 -6.97
CA ASN A 19 -0.68 23.69 -6.19
C ASN A 19 -1.50 24.92 -5.77
N LEU A 20 -2.60 25.18 -6.46
CA LEU A 20 -3.36 26.42 -6.33
C LEU A 20 -4.85 26.12 -6.13
N LEU A 21 -5.42 26.65 -5.05
CA LEU A 21 -6.86 26.62 -4.78
C LEU A 21 -7.45 28.01 -5.00
N VAL A 22 -8.46 28.12 -5.85
CA VAL A 22 -9.01 29.39 -6.31
C VAL A 22 -10.49 29.48 -5.96
N LEU A 23 -10.83 30.41 -5.08
CA LEU A 23 -12.22 30.76 -4.79
C LEU A 23 -12.70 31.79 -5.82
N PHE A 24 -13.67 31.39 -6.64
CA PHE A 24 -14.44 32.29 -7.50
C PHE A 24 -15.77 32.60 -6.82
N ALA A 25 -16.11 33.89 -6.72
CA ALA A 25 -17.37 34.33 -6.12
C ALA A 25 -18.10 35.33 -7.02
N LYS A 26 -19.43 35.43 -6.87
CA LYS A 26 -20.20 36.49 -7.53
C LYS A 26 -19.93 37.88 -6.93
N SER A 27 -19.72 37.94 -5.62
CA SER A 27 -19.38 39.14 -4.87
C SER A 27 -18.50 38.80 -3.67
N GLU A 28 -17.81 39.79 -3.13
CA GLU A 28 -17.04 39.65 -1.90
C GLU A 28 -17.92 39.28 -0.70
N LYS A 29 -19.15 39.80 -0.65
CA LYS A 29 -20.14 39.45 0.38
C LYS A 29 -20.47 37.96 0.38
N ASP A 30 -20.60 37.36 -0.81
CA ASP A 30 -20.84 35.91 -0.93
C ASP A 30 -19.61 35.10 -0.48
N ALA A 31 -18.41 35.65 -0.64
CA ALA A 31 -17.15 34.99 -0.34
C ALA A 31 -16.72 35.09 1.13
N SER A 32 -17.17 36.10 1.87
CA SER A 32 -16.65 36.49 3.20
C SER A 32 -16.45 35.32 4.17
N LYS A 33 -17.48 34.48 4.38
CA LYS A 33 -17.38 33.31 5.27
C LYS A 33 -16.31 32.31 4.81
N LYS A 34 -16.24 32.05 3.51
CA LYS A 34 -15.30 31.08 2.93
C LYS A 34 -13.88 31.64 2.88
N LEU A 35 -13.71 32.95 2.70
CA LEU A 35 -12.42 33.63 2.76
C LEU A 35 -11.79 33.59 4.16
N SER A 36 -12.58 33.69 5.22
CA SER A 36 -12.06 33.53 6.59
C SER A 36 -11.39 32.17 6.77
N LEU A 37 -12.10 31.09 6.43
CA LEU A 37 -11.58 29.72 6.50
C LEU A 37 -10.36 29.52 5.60
N LEU A 38 -10.45 29.98 4.35
CA LEU A 38 -9.35 29.90 3.39
C LEU A 38 -8.12 30.71 3.82
N GLY A 39 -8.29 31.73 4.66
CA GLY A 39 -7.20 32.52 5.23
C GLY A 39 -6.36 31.67 6.17
N GLU A 40 -7.01 30.93 7.06
CA GLU A 40 -6.37 29.97 7.96
C GLU A 40 -5.65 28.87 7.17
N VAL A 41 -6.34 28.28 6.18
CA VAL A 41 -5.76 27.25 5.30
C VAL A 41 -4.53 27.79 4.57
N ALA A 42 -4.60 29.01 4.01
CA ALA A 42 -3.49 29.64 3.30
C ALA A 42 -2.25 29.84 4.19
N MET A 43 -2.43 30.15 5.47
CA MET A 43 -1.33 30.24 6.42
C MET A 43 -0.69 28.87 6.69
N ALA A 44 -1.52 27.83 6.87
CA ALA A 44 -1.05 26.49 7.18
C ALA A 44 -0.30 25.81 6.01
N ILE A 45 -0.69 26.10 4.76
CA ILE A 45 -0.07 25.51 3.57
C ILE A 45 1.08 26.36 2.98
N LYS A 46 1.52 27.42 3.68
CA LYS A 46 2.55 28.33 3.19
C LYS A 46 3.81 27.55 2.77
N GLY A 47 4.20 27.70 1.50
CA GLY A 47 5.34 26.97 0.90
C GLY A 47 4.98 25.61 0.29
N LYS A 48 3.78 25.08 0.53
CA LYS A 48 3.26 23.83 -0.06
C LYS A 48 2.17 24.07 -1.10
N GLY A 49 1.46 25.20 -1.01
CA GLY A 49 0.43 25.60 -1.96
C GLY A 49 0.01 27.05 -1.77
N THR A 50 -0.88 27.50 -2.64
CA THR A 50 -1.37 28.89 -2.66
C THR A 50 -2.89 28.90 -2.71
N VAL A 51 -3.49 29.88 -2.03
CA VAL A 51 -4.93 30.15 -2.11
C VAL A 51 -5.14 31.52 -2.75
N ALA A 52 -6.02 31.58 -3.75
CA ALA A 52 -6.38 32.80 -4.45
C ALA A 52 -7.88 33.08 -4.42
N PHE A 53 -8.23 34.35 -4.55
CA PHE A 53 -9.60 34.82 -4.61
C PHE A 53 -9.85 35.64 -5.87
N ILE A 54 -10.97 35.37 -6.53
CA ILE A 54 -11.44 36.09 -7.71
C ILE A 54 -12.91 36.48 -7.52
N ASN A 55 -13.17 37.78 -7.47
CA ASN A 55 -14.52 38.33 -7.56
C ASN A 55 -14.97 38.42 -9.03
N CYS A 56 -15.82 37.49 -9.47
CA CYS A 56 -16.35 37.46 -10.84
C CYS A 56 -17.34 38.59 -11.14
N GLY A 57 -17.89 39.26 -10.13
CA GLY A 57 -18.70 40.47 -10.31
C GLY A 57 -17.89 41.60 -10.95
N ASP A 58 -16.67 41.79 -10.47
CA ASP A 58 -15.76 42.84 -10.92
C ASP A 58 -14.86 42.36 -12.08
N SER A 59 -14.54 41.06 -12.11
CA SER A 59 -13.61 40.44 -13.06
C SER A 59 -14.30 39.56 -14.11
N LYS A 60 -15.41 40.03 -14.69
CA LYS A 60 -16.23 39.27 -15.67
C LYS A 60 -15.42 38.68 -16.84
N LYS A 61 -14.47 39.46 -17.39
CA LYS A 61 -13.60 39.01 -18.50
C LYS A 61 -12.71 37.82 -18.11
N LEU A 62 -12.18 37.84 -16.89
CA LEU A 62 -11.35 36.77 -16.34
C LEU A 62 -12.18 35.49 -16.17
N CYS A 63 -13.32 35.57 -15.46
CA CYS A 63 -14.14 34.38 -15.22
C CYS A 63 -14.72 33.79 -16.51
N LYS A 64 -15.14 34.63 -17.48
CA LYS A 64 -15.59 34.18 -18.80
C LYS A 64 -14.49 33.43 -19.56
N LYS A 65 -13.24 33.92 -19.51
CA LYS A 65 -12.10 33.30 -20.21
C LYS A 65 -11.77 31.90 -19.68
N PHE A 66 -11.90 31.70 -18.38
CA PHE A 66 -11.67 30.41 -17.72
C PHE A 66 -12.96 29.57 -17.59
N LYS A 67 -14.04 29.98 -18.27
CA LYS A 67 -15.34 29.28 -18.28
C LYS A 67 -15.91 29.04 -16.86
N VAL A 68 -15.68 29.97 -15.94
CA VAL A 68 -16.17 29.88 -14.56
C VAL A 68 -17.43 30.72 -14.39
N SER A 69 -18.48 30.12 -13.83
CA SER A 69 -19.75 30.78 -13.50
C SER A 69 -20.17 30.37 -12.08
N PRO A 70 -19.74 31.11 -11.03
CA PRO A 70 -19.97 30.71 -9.64
C PRO A 70 -21.46 30.86 -9.27
N LYS A 71 -22.01 29.92 -8.49
CA LYS A 71 -23.40 29.96 -8.01
C LYS A 71 -23.51 29.54 -6.53
N PRO A 72 -23.46 30.47 -5.55
CA PRO A 72 -22.86 31.80 -5.61
C PRO A 72 -21.32 31.77 -5.56
N LEU A 73 -20.74 30.61 -5.23
CA LEU A 73 -19.31 30.35 -5.14
C LEU A 73 -18.92 29.19 -6.05
N ALA A 74 -17.65 29.13 -6.44
CA ALA A 74 -17.02 27.96 -7.04
C ALA A 74 -15.58 27.89 -6.54
N LEU A 75 -15.20 26.77 -5.93
CA LEU A 75 -13.84 26.55 -5.44
C LEU A 75 -13.18 25.53 -6.36
N LYS A 76 -12.13 25.96 -7.07
CA LYS A 76 -11.47 25.17 -8.11
C LYS A 76 -10.00 24.96 -7.78
N HIS A 77 -9.50 23.77 -8.06
CA HIS A 77 -8.10 23.41 -7.86
C HIS A 77 -7.35 23.36 -9.19
N TYR A 78 -6.12 23.87 -9.17
CA TYR A 78 -5.19 23.85 -10.28
C TYR A 78 -3.87 23.22 -9.83
N LYS A 79 -3.33 22.34 -10.66
CA LYS A 79 -2.07 21.63 -10.40
C LYS A 79 -1.15 21.78 -11.61
N GLU A 80 0.10 22.18 -11.37
CA GLU A 80 1.10 22.45 -12.42
C GLU A 80 0.60 23.41 -13.52
N GLY A 81 -0.27 24.37 -13.16
CA GLY A 81 -0.83 25.38 -14.06
C GLY A 81 -2.10 24.97 -14.81
N ASP A 82 -2.48 23.70 -14.77
CA ASP A 82 -3.70 23.18 -15.40
C ASP A 82 -4.83 23.00 -14.38
N PHE A 83 -6.07 23.03 -14.88
CA PHE A 83 -7.23 22.71 -14.06
C PHE A 83 -7.19 21.23 -13.68
N ASN A 84 -7.26 20.96 -12.37
CA ASN A 84 -7.27 19.60 -11.86
C ASN A 84 -8.71 19.12 -11.60
N LYS A 85 -9.40 19.76 -10.65
CA LYS A 85 -10.78 19.41 -10.29
C LYS A 85 -11.47 20.54 -9.54
N ASP A 86 -12.79 20.42 -9.42
CA ASP A 86 -13.55 21.21 -8.47
C ASP A 86 -13.35 20.66 -7.05
N TYR A 87 -13.33 21.54 -6.06
CA TYR A 87 -13.29 21.13 -4.66
C TYR A 87 -14.61 20.47 -4.29
N ASP A 88 -14.52 19.24 -3.81
CA ASP A 88 -15.64 18.31 -3.64
C ASP A 88 -15.76 17.75 -2.22
N ARG A 89 -15.09 18.39 -1.25
CA ARG A 89 -15.09 17.99 0.17
C ARG A 89 -15.86 18.99 1.04
N LEU A 90 -16.03 18.69 2.32
CA LEU A 90 -16.69 19.61 3.25
C LEU A 90 -15.91 20.92 3.42
N ASP A 91 -16.62 22.01 3.75
CA ASP A 91 -16.01 23.31 4.00
C ASP A 91 -15.46 23.42 5.42
N THR A 92 -14.48 22.58 5.76
CA THR A 92 -13.76 22.60 7.04
C THR A 92 -12.27 22.81 6.83
N PHE A 93 -11.57 23.27 7.87
CA PHE A 93 -10.12 23.50 7.82
C PHE A 93 -9.37 22.20 7.50
N LYS A 94 -9.77 21.10 8.14
CA LYS A 94 -9.16 19.78 7.96
C LYS A 94 -9.38 19.22 6.56
N SER A 95 -10.61 19.29 6.05
CA SER A 95 -10.97 18.85 4.70
C SER A 95 -10.12 19.57 3.65
N MET A 96 -10.04 20.89 3.77
CA MET A 96 -9.27 21.74 2.86
C MET A 96 -7.76 21.52 2.98
N MET A 97 -7.22 21.40 4.20
CA MET A 97 -5.79 21.12 4.42
C MET A 97 -5.40 19.76 3.82
N THR A 98 -6.20 18.72 4.08
CA THR A 98 -5.98 17.37 3.55
C THR A 98 -6.07 17.36 2.03
N PHE A 99 -7.03 18.10 1.46
CA PHE A 99 -7.15 18.27 0.02
C PHE A 99 -5.93 18.98 -0.56
N MET A 100 -5.43 20.03 0.08
CA MET A 100 -4.25 20.75 -0.40
C MET A 100 -2.98 19.91 -0.33
N ASN A 101 -2.85 19.02 0.66
CA ASN A 101 -1.71 18.09 0.74
C ASN A 101 -1.82 16.96 -0.29
N ASN A 102 -3.01 16.42 -0.52
CA ASN A 102 -3.26 15.38 -1.53
C ASN A 102 -4.61 15.61 -2.25
N PRO A 103 -4.62 16.40 -3.34
CA PRO A 103 -5.85 16.75 -4.07
C PRO A 103 -6.50 15.55 -4.78
N THR A 104 -5.72 14.50 -5.01
CA THR A 104 -6.15 13.23 -5.63
C THR A 104 -6.55 12.18 -4.60
N GLY A 105 -6.32 12.43 -3.31
CA GLY A 105 -6.71 11.52 -2.24
C GLY A 105 -8.22 11.52 -2.02
N ASP A 106 -8.70 10.48 -1.34
CA ASP A 106 -10.10 10.40 -0.92
C ASP A 106 -10.42 11.46 0.14
N ALA A 107 -11.71 11.71 0.35
CA ALA A 107 -12.16 12.51 1.48
C ALA A 107 -11.80 11.80 2.82
N PRO A 108 -11.52 12.57 3.89
CA PRO A 108 -11.46 12.05 5.24
C PRO A 108 -12.67 11.17 5.59
N TRP A 109 -12.45 10.11 6.36
CA TRP A 109 -13.50 9.13 6.68
C TRP A 109 -14.69 9.75 7.41
N GLU A 110 -14.46 10.71 8.30
CA GLU A 110 -15.51 11.46 9.01
C GLU A 110 -16.45 12.28 8.10
N GLU A 111 -16.10 12.46 6.83
CA GLU A 111 -16.98 13.09 5.84
C GLU A 111 -17.90 12.07 5.15
N GLU A 112 -17.62 10.76 5.30
CA GLU A 112 -18.41 9.71 4.67
C GLU A 112 -19.79 9.60 5.35
N PRO A 113 -20.89 9.42 4.59
CA PRO A 113 -22.21 9.22 5.16
C PRO A 113 -22.26 8.04 6.13
N GLY A 114 -22.84 8.24 7.31
CA GLY A 114 -22.97 7.20 8.35
C GLY A 114 -21.76 7.07 9.28
N SER A 115 -20.67 7.81 9.06
CA SER A 115 -19.47 7.75 9.91
C SER A 115 -19.56 8.56 11.22
N SER A 116 -20.71 9.17 11.52
CA SER A 116 -20.89 10.08 12.66
C SER A 116 -20.76 9.42 14.03
N ASP A 117 -21.10 8.12 14.12
CA ASP A 117 -20.98 7.34 15.36
C ASP A 117 -19.60 6.69 15.51
N VAL A 118 -18.71 6.84 14.51
CA VAL A 118 -17.32 6.42 14.60
C VAL A 118 -16.50 7.54 15.23
N VAL A 119 -15.73 7.23 16.27
CA VAL A 119 -14.77 8.17 16.83
C VAL A 119 -13.52 8.20 15.95
N HIS A 120 -13.23 9.34 15.32
CA HIS A 120 -12.05 9.51 14.47
C HIS A 120 -10.86 10.01 15.30
N LEU A 121 -9.80 9.22 15.35
CA LEU A 121 -8.58 9.50 16.08
C LEU A 121 -7.48 9.88 15.10
N GLU A 122 -6.89 11.06 15.29
CA GLU A 122 -5.76 11.53 14.46
C GLU A 122 -4.42 11.33 15.16
N LYS A 123 -4.40 11.47 16.49
CA LYS A 123 -3.17 11.54 17.26
C LYS A 123 -3.10 10.45 18.32
N ALA A 124 -1.88 9.98 18.61
CA ALA A 124 -1.62 9.02 19.68
C ALA A 124 -2.13 9.50 21.06
N GLY A 125 -2.10 10.81 21.31
CA GLY A 125 -2.64 11.41 22.53
C GLY A 125 -4.16 11.32 22.65
N GLU A 126 -4.89 11.34 21.54
CA GLU A 126 -6.36 11.18 21.53
C GLU A 126 -6.73 9.72 21.81
N LEU A 127 -6.02 8.78 21.19
CA LEU A 127 -6.13 7.36 21.49
C LEU A 127 -5.91 7.09 22.98
N SER A 128 -4.82 7.63 23.54
CA SER A 128 -4.49 7.46 24.96
C SER A 128 -5.57 8.03 25.87
N LYS A 129 -6.12 9.21 25.53
CA LYS A 129 -7.23 9.83 26.27
C LYS A 129 -8.51 9.01 26.19
N LEU A 130 -8.85 8.50 25.01
CA LEU A 130 -10.02 7.65 24.81
C LEU A 130 -9.92 6.40 25.70
N LEU A 131 -8.82 5.66 25.59
CA LEU A 131 -8.60 4.43 26.35
C LEU A 131 -8.54 4.65 27.87
N THR A 132 -8.09 5.82 28.34
CA THR A 132 -8.03 6.13 29.78
C THR A 132 -9.39 6.53 30.36
N ARG A 133 -10.24 7.21 29.55
CA ARG A 133 -11.49 7.80 30.03
C ARG A 133 -12.70 6.92 29.79
N GLU A 134 -12.69 6.18 28.69
CA GLU A 134 -13.81 5.35 28.31
C GLU A 134 -13.87 4.10 29.18
N LYS A 135 -15.05 3.86 29.76
CA LYS A 135 -15.32 2.69 30.59
C LYS A 135 -16.00 1.60 29.78
N LYS A 136 -16.70 1.97 28.71
CA LYS A 136 -17.28 1.02 27.77
C LYS A 136 -16.17 0.29 26.99
N PRO A 137 -16.46 -0.89 26.43
CA PRO A 137 -15.59 -1.51 25.46
C PRO A 137 -15.28 -0.59 24.29
N VAL A 138 -14.04 -0.61 23.81
CA VAL A 138 -13.60 0.18 22.66
C VAL A 138 -13.06 -0.75 21.59
N LEU A 139 -13.60 -0.67 20.37
CA LEU A 139 -13.05 -1.38 19.21
C LEU A 139 -12.42 -0.35 18.27
N ILE A 140 -11.14 -0.52 17.96
CA ILE A 140 -10.39 0.44 17.15
C ILE A 140 -9.94 -0.22 15.85
N MET A 141 -10.34 0.36 14.72
CA MET A 141 -9.81 0.03 13.41
C MET A 141 -8.61 0.92 13.08
N PHE A 142 -7.43 0.31 13.04
CA PHE A 142 -6.21 0.93 12.54
C PHE A 142 -6.11 0.73 11.03
N TYR A 143 -6.05 1.83 10.28
CA TYR A 143 -6.10 1.81 8.82
C TYR A 143 -5.07 2.76 8.20
N ALA A 144 -4.97 2.70 6.87
CA ALA A 144 -4.24 3.65 6.04
C ALA A 144 -5.16 4.14 4.90
N PRO A 145 -5.09 5.42 4.46
CA PRO A 145 -6.00 5.94 3.44
C PRO A 145 -5.89 5.25 2.08
N TRP A 146 -4.71 4.72 1.73
CA TRP A 146 -4.47 3.99 0.48
C TRP A 146 -4.93 2.53 0.52
N CYS A 147 -5.32 2.01 1.69
CA CYS A 147 -5.70 0.60 1.87
C CYS A 147 -7.09 0.30 1.28
N GLY A 148 -7.13 -0.44 0.17
CA GLY A 148 -8.39 -0.79 -0.51
C GLY A 148 -9.33 -1.67 0.33
N TYR A 149 -8.81 -2.57 1.18
CA TYR A 149 -9.63 -3.36 2.11
C TYR A 149 -10.29 -2.49 3.18
N CYS A 150 -9.55 -1.51 3.70
CA CYS A 150 -10.03 -0.56 4.69
C CYS A 150 -11.20 0.25 4.12
N LYS A 151 -11.05 0.76 2.88
CA LYS A 151 -12.12 1.49 2.19
C LYS A 151 -13.43 0.71 2.08
N ARG A 152 -13.33 -0.60 1.78
CA ARG A 152 -14.51 -1.48 1.71
C ARG A 152 -15.12 -1.78 3.08
N PHE A 153 -14.30 -1.82 4.13
CA PHE A 153 -14.78 -2.16 5.48
C PHE A 153 -15.37 -0.96 6.25
N LYS A 154 -14.88 0.25 5.98
CA LYS A 154 -15.38 1.50 6.58
C LYS A 154 -16.91 1.63 6.67
N PRO A 155 -17.71 1.41 5.61
CA PRO A 155 -19.16 1.54 5.70
C PRO A 155 -19.79 0.51 6.65
N GLU A 156 -19.33 -0.74 6.60
CA GLU A 156 -19.79 -1.82 7.49
C GLU A 156 -19.42 -1.53 8.95
N PHE A 157 -18.20 -1.03 9.17
CA PHE A 157 -17.71 -0.64 10.49
C PHE A 157 -18.49 0.55 11.06
N ALA A 158 -18.81 1.54 10.23
CA ALA A 158 -19.61 2.70 10.62
C ALA A 158 -21.05 2.30 10.98
N ALA A 159 -21.68 1.43 10.19
CA ALA A 159 -23.00 0.89 10.50
C ALA A 159 -23.01 0.10 11.81
N ALA A 160 -21.96 -0.69 12.09
CA ALA A 160 -21.81 -1.37 13.36
C ALA A 160 -21.59 -0.40 14.54
N ALA A 161 -20.89 0.72 14.31
CA ALA A 161 -20.70 1.76 15.32
C ALA A 161 -22.04 2.39 15.74
N THR A 162 -22.91 2.67 14.77
CA THR A 162 -24.27 3.17 15.01
C THR A 162 -25.10 2.18 15.84
N GLU A 163 -24.99 0.87 15.55
CA GLU A 163 -25.74 -0.15 16.29
C GLU A 163 -25.23 -0.33 17.73
N HIS A 164 -23.92 -0.18 17.95
CA HIS A 164 -23.28 -0.34 19.26
C HIS A 164 -23.13 0.95 20.07
N LYS A 165 -23.57 2.11 19.58
CA LYS A 165 -23.29 3.44 20.17
C LYS A 165 -23.58 3.56 21.67
N ASP A 166 -24.57 2.81 22.17
CA ASP A 166 -25.00 2.84 23.56
C ASP A 166 -24.21 1.86 24.44
N GLU A 167 -23.60 0.82 23.87
CA GLU A 167 -22.93 -0.28 24.57
C GLU A 167 -21.40 -0.25 24.44
N ALA A 168 -20.87 0.21 23.31
CA ALA A 168 -19.43 0.26 23.02
C ALA A 168 -19.06 1.48 22.18
N VAL A 169 -17.76 1.79 22.11
CA VAL A 169 -17.21 2.83 21.25
C VAL A 169 -16.44 2.20 20.10
N LEU A 170 -16.83 2.51 18.88
CA LEU A 170 -16.08 2.13 17.69
C LEU A 170 -15.27 3.34 17.20
N ALA A 171 -13.96 3.15 17.03
CA ALA A 171 -13.04 4.21 16.65
C ALA A 171 -12.22 3.83 15.42
N GLY A 172 -11.84 4.85 14.65
CA GLY A 172 -10.96 4.76 13.50
C GLY A 172 -9.68 5.52 13.76
N MET A 173 -8.52 4.94 13.46
CA MET A 173 -7.24 5.66 13.51
C MET A 173 -6.43 5.43 12.24
N ASP A 174 -6.07 6.53 11.58
CA ASP A 174 -5.09 6.54 10.51
C ASP A 174 -3.67 6.42 11.09
N VAL A 175 -3.03 5.28 10.85
CA VAL A 175 -1.66 5.01 11.32
C VAL A 175 -0.60 5.12 10.22
N ASP A 176 -0.98 5.62 9.04
CA ASP A 176 -0.07 5.98 7.94
C ASP A 176 0.34 7.46 8.03
N THR A 177 0.57 7.92 9.26
CA THR A 177 0.96 9.29 9.61
C THR A 177 2.19 9.25 10.52
N GLU A 178 2.90 10.37 10.63
CA GLU A 178 4.07 10.50 11.51
C GLU A 178 3.71 10.19 12.97
N ASP A 179 2.60 10.75 13.46
CA ASP A 179 2.09 10.47 14.81
C ASP A 179 1.59 9.02 14.95
N GLY A 180 0.93 8.50 13.91
CA GLY A 180 0.37 7.16 13.86
C GLY A 180 1.41 6.03 13.86
N TYR A 181 2.64 6.30 13.40
CA TYR A 181 3.73 5.32 13.39
C TYR A 181 4.04 4.78 14.79
N SER A 182 4.07 5.66 15.80
CA SER A 182 4.32 5.25 17.19
C SER A 182 3.27 4.26 17.70
N VAL A 183 2.01 4.48 17.34
CA VAL A 183 0.87 3.60 17.65
C VAL A 183 1.00 2.27 16.91
N ARG A 184 1.39 2.32 15.62
CA ARG A 184 1.63 1.13 14.79
C ARG A 184 2.66 0.19 15.42
N VAL A 185 3.78 0.75 15.89
CA VAL A 185 4.85 0.00 16.57
C VAL A 185 4.35 -0.53 17.91
N HIS A 186 3.71 0.31 18.72
CA HIS A 186 3.25 -0.06 20.06
C HIS A 186 2.27 -1.25 20.05
N TYR A 187 1.31 -1.26 19.12
CA TYR A 187 0.31 -2.33 19.01
C TYR A 187 0.67 -3.44 18.01
N ASN A 188 1.90 -3.42 17.47
CA ASN A 188 2.40 -4.39 16.50
C ASN A 188 1.42 -4.60 15.32
N ILE A 189 1.10 -3.51 14.63
CA ILE A 189 0.19 -3.49 13.48
C ILE A 189 0.99 -3.73 12.20
N THR A 190 0.95 -4.97 11.70
CA THR A 190 1.72 -5.42 10.54
C THR A 190 0.95 -5.34 9.21
N GLY A 191 -0.37 -5.18 9.25
CA GLY A 191 -1.23 -5.08 8.06
C GLY A 191 -2.49 -4.24 8.30
N PHE A 192 -3.18 -3.90 7.21
CA PHE A 192 -4.38 -3.05 7.24
C PHE A 192 -5.57 -3.69 6.52
N PRO A 193 -6.81 -3.55 7.05
CA PRO A 193 -7.12 -2.99 8.38
C PRO A 193 -6.70 -3.97 9.49
N THR A 194 -6.29 -3.44 10.64
CA THR A 194 -6.17 -4.23 11.88
C THR A 194 -7.14 -3.67 12.90
N THR A 195 -8.02 -4.51 13.44
CA THR A 195 -9.01 -4.12 14.45
C THR A 195 -8.64 -4.74 15.80
N ILE A 196 -8.57 -3.90 16.84
CA ILE A 196 -8.21 -4.33 18.20
C ILE A 196 -9.32 -3.90 19.16
N TYR A 197 -9.78 -4.85 19.96
CA TYR A 197 -10.74 -4.64 21.03
C TYR A 197 -10.02 -4.36 22.34
N PHE A 198 -10.50 -3.34 23.03
CA PHE A 198 -9.99 -2.83 24.29
C PHE A 198 -11.08 -2.89 25.35
N GLU A 199 -10.68 -3.29 26.54
CA GLU A 199 -11.53 -3.33 27.72
C GLU A 199 -10.79 -2.63 28.86
N LEU A 200 -11.43 -1.65 29.48
CA LEU A 200 -10.83 -0.81 30.53
C LEU A 200 -9.45 -0.24 30.10
N GLY A 201 -9.36 0.19 28.84
CA GLY A 201 -8.16 0.77 28.26
C GLY A 201 -7.04 -0.22 27.88
N GLN A 202 -7.22 -1.53 28.12
CA GLN A 202 -6.22 -2.55 27.81
C GLN A 202 -6.58 -3.32 26.54
N PRO A 203 -5.64 -3.56 25.62
CA PRO A 203 -5.90 -4.39 24.44
C PRO A 203 -6.12 -5.85 24.87
N LYS A 204 -7.23 -6.45 24.40
CA LYS A 204 -7.59 -7.84 24.72
C LYS A 204 -7.52 -8.74 23.50
N TYR A 205 -8.28 -8.42 22.46
CA TYR A 205 -8.47 -9.31 21.30
C TYR A 205 -8.27 -8.57 19.99
N LYS A 206 -7.67 -9.23 19.01
CA LYS A 206 -7.68 -8.77 17.62
C LYS A 206 -8.91 -9.35 16.94
N TYR A 207 -9.71 -8.52 16.28
CA TYR A 207 -10.83 -9.02 15.51
C TYR A 207 -10.33 -9.67 14.21
N SER A 208 -10.70 -10.93 14.01
CA SER A 208 -10.34 -11.73 12.84
C SER A 208 -11.56 -12.31 12.11
N GLY A 209 -12.75 -11.78 12.40
CA GLY A 209 -13.99 -12.16 11.73
C GLY A 209 -14.14 -11.53 10.34
N LYS A 210 -15.31 -11.70 9.73
CA LYS A 210 -15.61 -11.11 8.42
C LYS A 210 -15.72 -9.59 8.50
N HIS A 211 -15.37 -8.90 7.43
CA HIS A 211 -15.54 -7.44 7.31
C HIS A 211 -16.96 -7.04 6.88
N GLU A 212 -17.97 -7.57 7.57
CA GLU A 212 -19.40 -7.36 7.35
C GLU A 212 -20.01 -6.81 8.65
N LYS A 213 -21.00 -5.90 8.55
CA LYS A 213 -21.64 -5.27 9.70
C LYS A 213 -22.13 -6.28 10.73
N ASP A 214 -22.94 -7.25 10.30
CA ASP A 214 -23.60 -8.20 11.21
C ASP A 214 -22.57 -9.10 11.93
N ALA A 215 -21.51 -9.50 11.23
CA ALA A 215 -20.42 -10.28 11.82
C ALA A 215 -19.70 -9.49 12.92
N LEU A 216 -19.45 -8.20 12.67
CA LEU A 216 -18.81 -7.33 13.65
C LEU A 216 -19.73 -7.06 14.84
N VAL A 217 -21.01 -6.82 14.58
CA VAL A 217 -22.02 -6.60 15.62
C VAL A 217 -22.15 -7.81 16.53
N GLN A 218 -22.22 -9.01 15.97
CA GLN A 218 -22.32 -10.25 16.74
C GLN A 218 -21.06 -10.51 17.56
N TRP A 219 -19.88 -10.34 16.96
CA TRP A 219 -18.62 -10.54 17.68
C TRP A 219 -18.44 -9.57 18.85
N MET A 220 -18.90 -8.31 18.72
CA MET A 220 -18.85 -7.34 19.81
C MET A 220 -19.71 -7.72 21.02
N LYS A 221 -20.69 -8.62 20.87
CA LYS A 221 -21.51 -9.14 21.98
C LYS A 221 -20.78 -10.20 22.80
N ASP A 222 -19.90 -10.97 22.17
CA ASP A 222 -19.05 -11.97 22.83
C ASP A 222 -17.62 -11.95 22.25
N PRO A 223 -16.80 -10.93 22.60
CA PRO A 223 -15.47 -10.76 22.04
C PRO A 223 -14.53 -11.87 22.49
N SER A 224 -13.87 -12.52 21.53
CA SER A 224 -12.92 -13.60 21.82
C SER A 224 -11.69 -13.55 20.90
N ALA A 225 -10.58 -14.10 21.40
CA ALA A 225 -9.33 -14.25 20.64
C ALA A 225 -9.42 -15.32 19.54
N VAL A 226 -10.41 -16.21 19.64
CA VAL A 226 -10.63 -17.31 18.71
C VAL A 226 -11.56 -16.77 17.63
N ALA A 227 -11.12 -16.79 16.37
CA ALA A 227 -12.02 -16.51 15.26
C ALA A 227 -13.27 -17.41 15.43
N PRO A 228 -14.50 -16.90 15.29
CA PRO A 228 -15.67 -17.75 15.38
C PRO A 228 -15.46 -18.94 14.44
N VAL A 229 -15.47 -20.14 15.02
CA VAL A 229 -15.48 -21.37 14.23
C VAL A 229 -16.70 -21.23 13.34
N LYS A 230 -16.49 -21.08 12.03
CA LYS A 230 -17.59 -21.08 11.06
C LYS A 230 -18.45 -22.30 11.39
N GLU A 231 -19.70 -22.08 11.79
CA GLU A 231 -20.69 -23.14 11.91
C GLU A 231 -20.76 -23.89 10.57
N ASP A 232 -20.43 -25.19 10.64
CA ASP A 232 -20.74 -26.28 9.72
C ASP A 232 -20.76 -25.99 8.20
N GLU A 233 -19.63 -25.51 7.65
CA GLU A 233 -19.27 -26.02 6.33
C GLU A 233 -18.92 -27.50 6.52
N LYS A 234 -19.73 -28.40 5.96
CA LYS A 234 -19.40 -29.84 5.91
C LYS A 234 -17.92 -29.97 5.53
N PRO A 235 -17.12 -30.76 6.29
CA PRO A 235 -15.74 -31.01 5.96
C PRO A 235 -15.59 -31.28 4.48
N TRP A 236 -14.53 -30.76 3.84
CA TRP A 236 -14.35 -30.99 2.40
C TRP A 236 -14.30 -32.49 2.09
N SER A 237 -13.76 -33.30 3.01
CA SER A 237 -13.80 -34.77 2.96
C SER A 237 -15.19 -35.38 2.80
N ASP A 238 -16.22 -34.66 3.20
CA ASP A 238 -17.61 -35.13 3.20
C ASP A 238 -18.36 -34.62 1.95
N THR A 239 -17.69 -33.86 1.08
CA THR A 239 -18.20 -33.42 -0.22
C THR A 239 -17.73 -34.40 -1.31
N PRO A 240 -18.63 -35.06 -2.05
CA PRO A 240 -18.23 -35.95 -3.13
C PRO A 240 -17.38 -35.22 -4.17
N SER A 241 -16.19 -35.74 -4.45
CA SER A 241 -15.29 -35.28 -5.51
C SER A 241 -14.26 -36.35 -5.86
N GLU A 242 -13.52 -36.16 -6.95
CA GLU A 242 -12.42 -37.05 -7.35
C GLU A 242 -11.11 -36.79 -6.58
N VAL A 243 -11.13 -35.86 -5.62
CA VAL A 243 -9.99 -35.57 -4.75
C VAL A 243 -9.98 -36.56 -3.58
N VAL A 244 -8.86 -37.25 -3.38
CA VAL A 244 -8.71 -38.22 -2.30
C VAL A 244 -8.29 -37.52 -1.01
N HIS A 245 -9.06 -37.68 0.05
CA HIS A 245 -8.73 -37.13 1.36
C HIS A 245 -7.87 -38.10 2.17
N LEU A 246 -6.61 -37.73 2.40
CA LEU A 246 -5.64 -38.55 3.12
C LEU A 246 -5.61 -38.19 4.61
N ARG A 247 -5.43 -39.22 5.43
CA ARG A 247 -5.24 -39.13 6.87
C ARG A 247 -3.84 -39.63 7.25
N ASP A 248 -3.42 -39.34 8.47
CA ASP A 248 -2.14 -39.76 9.04
C ASP A 248 -1.89 -41.28 8.85
N ASP A 249 -2.93 -42.13 8.96
CA ASP A 249 -2.85 -43.60 8.88
C ASP A 249 -2.87 -44.18 7.45
N MET A 250 -3.17 -43.37 6.42
CA MET A 250 -3.33 -43.85 5.05
C MET A 250 -2.29 -43.29 4.07
N PHE A 251 -1.58 -42.24 4.48
CA PHE A 251 -0.76 -41.45 3.57
C PHE A 251 0.31 -42.27 2.85
N ASP A 252 1.15 -42.98 3.61
CA ASP A 252 2.31 -43.70 3.07
C ASP A 252 1.89 -44.84 2.14
N ASP A 253 0.89 -45.62 2.54
CA ASP A 253 0.32 -46.70 1.73
C ASP A 253 -0.31 -46.15 0.44
N PHE A 254 -0.93 -44.98 0.50
CA PHE A 254 -1.58 -44.37 -0.65
C PHE A 254 -0.56 -43.88 -1.67
N VAL A 255 0.44 -43.12 -1.25
CA VAL A 255 1.48 -42.63 -2.17
C VAL A 255 2.32 -43.76 -2.74
N ALA A 256 2.55 -44.85 -1.98
CA ALA A 256 3.26 -46.03 -2.49
C ALA A 256 2.49 -46.81 -3.57
N LYS A 257 1.14 -46.78 -3.53
CA LYS A 257 0.28 -47.49 -4.50
C LYS A 257 0.00 -46.67 -5.76
N ASN A 258 0.23 -45.36 -5.73
CA ASN A 258 -0.11 -44.45 -6.81
C ASN A 258 1.17 -43.79 -7.37
N PRO A 259 1.57 -44.09 -8.62
CA PRO A 259 2.85 -43.63 -9.19
C PRO A 259 3.03 -42.11 -9.29
N SER A 260 1.94 -41.35 -9.34
CA SER A 260 1.96 -39.89 -9.41
C SER A 260 0.84 -39.32 -8.55
N VAL A 261 1.20 -38.64 -7.46
CA VAL A 261 0.26 -38.01 -6.53
C VAL A 261 0.65 -36.57 -6.30
N LEU A 262 -0.29 -35.65 -6.45
CA LEU A 262 -0.15 -34.29 -5.96
C LEU A 262 -1.01 -34.14 -4.71
N VAL A 263 -0.40 -33.76 -3.58
CA VAL A 263 -1.08 -33.56 -2.31
C VAL A 263 -1.17 -32.08 -1.98
N MET A 264 -2.38 -31.58 -1.73
CA MET A 264 -2.66 -30.25 -1.18
C MET A 264 -2.81 -30.33 0.34
N PHE A 265 -1.85 -29.78 1.08
CA PHE A 265 -2.00 -29.48 2.50
C PHE A 265 -2.77 -28.17 2.68
N TYR A 266 -3.89 -28.22 3.39
CA TYR A 266 -4.78 -27.06 3.57
C TYR A 266 -5.26 -26.91 5.00
N ALA A 267 -5.87 -25.75 5.28
CA ALA A 267 -6.59 -25.47 6.50
C ALA A 267 -8.01 -24.97 6.19
N PRO A 268 -9.06 -25.42 6.90
CA PRO A 268 -10.44 -25.01 6.64
C PRO A 268 -10.73 -23.52 6.78
N TRP A 269 -9.91 -22.78 7.54
CA TRP A 269 -10.02 -21.33 7.72
C TRP A 269 -9.21 -20.52 6.70
N CYS A 270 -8.36 -21.16 5.90
CA CYS A 270 -7.46 -20.49 4.95
C CYS A 270 -8.22 -20.00 3.71
N GLY A 271 -8.27 -18.67 3.50
CA GLY A 271 -8.95 -18.07 2.35
C GLY A 271 -8.38 -18.48 0.99
N HIS A 272 -7.05 -18.57 0.86
CA HIS A 272 -6.41 -19.06 -0.37
C HIS A 272 -6.76 -20.52 -0.67
N CYS A 273 -6.95 -21.34 0.36
CA CYS A 273 -7.35 -22.73 0.24
C CYS A 273 -8.80 -22.85 -0.23
N LYS A 274 -9.68 -21.99 0.29
CA LYS A 274 -11.08 -21.91 -0.17
C LYS A 274 -11.18 -21.50 -1.63
N ALA A 275 -10.33 -20.57 -2.08
CA ALA A 275 -10.27 -20.15 -3.47
C ALA A 275 -9.71 -21.25 -4.39
N MET A 276 -8.72 -22.02 -3.94
CA MET A 276 -8.09 -23.10 -4.71
C MET A 276 -8.94 -24.38 -4.75
N LYS A 277 -9.75 -24.65 -3.73
CA LYS A 277 -10.59 -25.86 -3.63
C LYS A 277 -11.42 -26.15 -4.90
N PRO A 278 -12.23 -25.22 -5.46
CA PRO A 278 -13.00 -25.51 -6.67
C PRO A 278 -12.08 -25.85 -7.87
N GLU A 279 -11.02 -25.08 -8.08
CA GLU A 279 -10.02 -25.33 -9.13
C GLU A 279 -9.36 -26.71 -9.02
N TYR A 280 -9.09 -27.15 -7.78
CA TYR A 280 -8.47 -28.44 -7.48
C TYR A 280 -9.44 -29.62 -7.72
N VAL A 281 -10.72 -29.44 -7.38
CA VAL A 281 -11.78 -30.41 -7.67
C VAL A 281 -12.02 -30.54 -9.17
N ASP A 282 -12.12 -29.42 -9.89
CA ASP A 282 -12.31 -29.40 -11.33
C ASP A 282 -11.11 -30.03 -12.07
N ALA A 283 -9.89 -29.79 -11.58
CA ALA A 283 -8.70 -30.45 -12.09
C ALA A 283 -8.76 -31.97 -11.89
N ALA A 284 -9.11 -32.46 -10.69
CA ALA A 284 -9.22 -33.90 -10.42
C ALA A 284 -10.25 -34.57 -11.34
N GLN A 285 -11.39 -33.91 -11.55
CA GLN A 285 -12.41 -34.36 -12.49
C GLN A 285 -11.86 -34.41 -13.92
N THR A 286 -11.14 -33.38 -14.35
CA THR A 286 -10.53 -33.31 -15.68
C THR A 286 -9.50 -34.42 -15.90
N LEU A 287 -8.68 -34.74 -14.90
CA LEU A 287 -7.72 -35.86 -14.98
C LEU A 287 -8.43 -37.18 -15.22
N LYS A 288 -9.53 -37.43 -14.50
CA LYS A 288 -10.35 -38.63 -14.66
C LYS A 288 -11.01 -38.70 -16.03
N GLU A 289 -11.62 -37.62 -16.49
CA GLU A 289 -12.32 -37.55 -17.79
C GLU A 289 -11.38 -37.70 -18.99
N GLN A 290 -10.17 -37.15 -18.90
CA GLN A 290 -9.15 -37.23 -19.95
C GLN A 290 -8.22 -38.43 -19.80
N GLU A 291 -8.48 -39.32 -18.83
CA GLU A 291 -7.64 -40.49 -18.51
C GLU A 291 -6.16 -40.14 -18.31
N ILE A 292 -5.89 -38.96 -17.72
CA ILE A 292 -4.53 -38.50 -17.45
C ILE A 292 -4.02 -39.23 -16.20
N PRO A 293 -2.84 -39.91 -16.27
CA PRO A 293 -2.28 -40.61 -15.12
C PRO A 293 -1.96 -39.67 -13.96
N GLY A 294 -2.43 -40.01 -12.76
CA GLY A 294 -2.10 -39.35 -11.51
C GLY A 294 -3.31 -39.02 -10.66
N VAL A 295 -3.09 -38.77 -9.37
CA VAL A 295 -4.17 -38.54 -8.40
C VAL A 295 -3.96 -37.23 -7.67
N LEU A 296 -5.03 -36.45 -7.54
CA LEU A 296 -5.06 -35.29 -6.67
C LEU A 296 -5.58 -35.71 -5.29
N ALA A 297 -4.82 -35.37 -4.26
CA ALA A 297 -5.12 -35.70 -2.88
C ALA A 297 -5.09 -34.44 -2.00
N ALA A 298 -5.82 -34.45 -0.90
CA ALA A 298 -5.89 -33.34 0.04
C ALA A 298 -5.72 -33.83 1.48
N VAL A 299 -4.96 -33.08 2.27
CA VAL A 299 -4.75 -33.31 3.70
C VAL A 299 -5.19 -32.07 4.47
N ASP A 300 -6.14 -32.24 5.38
CA ASP A 300 -6.47 -31.21 6.37
C ASP A 300 -5.39 -31.21 7.45
N ALA A 301 -4.38 -30.35 7.29
CA ALA A 301 -3.25 -30.27 8.20
C ALA A 301 -3.61 -29.72 9.58
N THR A 302 -4.86 -29.24 9.76
CA THR A 302 -5.37 -28.84 11.08
C THR A 302 -5.91 -30.02 11.89
N LYS A 303 -6.28 -31.12 11.21
CA LYS A 303 -6.69 -32.39 11.82
C LYS A 303 -5.54 -33.39 11.85
N GLU A 304 -4.84 -33.54 10.73
CA GLU A 304 -3.75 -34.49 10.51
C GLU A 304 -2.39 -33.84 10.85
N ALA A 305 -2.24 -33.50 12.14
CA ALA A 305 -1.10 -32.72 12.63
C ALA A 305 0.25 -33.47 12.47
N ALA A 306 0.25 -34.80 12.46
CA ALA A 306 1.48 -35.58 12.30
C ALA A 306 2.04 -35.42 10.88
N LEU A 307 1.20 -35.49 9.85
CA LEU A 307 1.59 -35.19 8.47
C LEU A 307 2.02 -33.72 8.31
N GLY A 308 1.26 -32.76 8.85
CA GLY A 308 1.63 -31.34 8.79
C GLY A 308 3.02 -31.05 9.38
N LYS A 309 3.36 -31.68 10.50
CA LYS A 309 4.68 -31.58 11.13
C LYS A 309 5.76 -32.33 10.33
N ARG A 310 5.47 -33.54 9.87
CA ARG A 310 6.41 -34.38 9.09
C ARG A 310 6.87 -33.67 7.82
N PHE A 311 5.95 -33.03 7.11
CA PHE A 311 6.22 -32.31 5.87
C PHE A 311 6.51 -30.82 6.06
N LYS A 312 6.70 -30.37 7.31
CA LYS A 312 7.07 -28.98 7.66
C LYS A 312 6.18 -27.94 6.98
N VAL A 313 4.87 -28.13 7.04
CA VAL A 313 3.91 -27.20 6.43
C VAL A 313 3.88 -25.89 7.23
N GLU A 314 4.57 -24.86 6.72
CA GLU A 314 4.66 -23.53 7.36
C GLU A 314 3.58 -22.54 6.90
N GLY A 315 2.84 -22.88 5.84
CA GLY A 315 1.80 -22.03 5.25
C GLY A 315 0.78 -22.85 4.46
N TYR A 316 -0.31 -22.19 4.04
CA TYR A 316 -1.39 -22.84 3.32
C TYR A 316 -1.87 -22.01 2.09
N PRO A 317 -2.30 -22.65 1.00
CA PRO A 317 -2.11 -24.08 0.71
C PRO A 317 -0.66 -24.39 0.32
N THR A 318 -0.20 -25.60 0.64
CA THR A 318 1.09 -26.14 0.21
C THR A 318 0.86 -27.38 -0.64
N GLY A 319 1.34 -27.37 -1.89
CA GLY A 319 1.30 -28.51 -2.78
C GLY A 319 2.60 -29.30 -2.70
N THR A 320 2.53 -30.62 -2.62
CA THR A 320 3.71 -31.51 -2.65
C THR A 320 3.45 -32.63 -3.64
N SER A 321 4.40 -32.89 -4.53
CA SER A 321 4.32 -33.97 -5.51
C SER A 321 5.07 -35.20 -5.01
N TYR A 322 4.49 -36.38 -5.22
CA TYR A 322 5.07 -37.68 -4.93
C TYR A 322 5.10 -38.51 -6.21
N MET A 323 6.25 -39.13 -6.48
CA MET A 323 6.46 -40.03 -7.60
C MET A 323 6.96 -41.36 -7.07
N ASP A 324 6.30 -42.45 -7.46
CA ASP A 324 6.62 -43.83 -7.05
C ASP A 324 6.78 -44.01 -5.53
N GLY A 325 5.94 -43.32 -4.75
CA GLY A 325 5.93 -43.37 -3.28
C GLY A 325 6.95 -42.45 -2.60
N GLU A 326 7.82 -41.78 -3.34
CA GLU A 326 8.80 -40.84 -2.79
C GLU A 326 8.38 -39.39 -2.99
N PHE A 327 8.75 -38.52 -2.04
CA PHE A 327 8.61 -37.08 -2.22
C PHE A 327 9.48 -36.61 -3.39
N ALA A 328 8.87 -35.92 -4.34
CA ALA A 328 9.57 -35.35 -5.47
C ALA A 328 9.96 -33.88 -5.22
N PHE A 329 8.98 -32.98 -5.11
CA PHE A 329 9.20 -31.54 -4.94
C PHE A 329 7.92 -30.80 -4.55
N ASP A 330 8.07 -29.55 -4.10
CA ASP A 330 6.97 -28.65 -3.80
C ASP A 330 6.34 -28.08 -5.09
N VAL A 331 5.02 -27.91 -5.08
CA VAL A 331 4.22 -27.43 -6.21
C VAL A 331 3.42 -26.21 -5.79
N ASN A 332 3.54 -25.14 -6.58
CA ASN A 332 2.89 -23.85 -6.33
C ASN A 332 1.74 -23.52 -7.30
N GLU A 333 1.29 -24.50 -8.08
CA GLU A 333 0.16 -24.33 -9.00
C GLU A 333 -1.17 -24.24 -8.24
N ARG A 334 -1.99 -23.25 -8.59
CA ARG A 334 -3.25 -22.95 -7.88
C ARG A 334 -4.49 -22.86 -8.78
N LYS A 335 -4.30 -22.93 -10.10
CA LYS A 335 -5.37 -22.87 -11.11
C LYS A 335 -5.58 -24.25 -11.72
N GLY A 336 -6.82 -24.60 -12.04
CA GLY A 336 -7.19 -25.93 -12.53
C GLY A 336 -6.40 -26.34 -13.77
N ASP A 337 -6.36 -25.49 -14.81
CA ASP A 337 -5.61 -25.76 -16.04
C ASP A 337 -4.11 -25.97 -15.78
N SER A 338 -3.52 -25.17 -14.90
CA SER A 338 -2.10 -25.33 -14.54
C SER A 338 -1.84 -26.64 -13.82
N ILE A 339 -2.72 -27.03 -12.90
CA ILE A 339 -2.63 -28.31 -12.18
C ILE A 339 -2.76 -29.47 -13.16
N VAL A 340 -3.72 -29.43 -14.08
CA VAL A 340 -3.89 -30.46 -15.12
C VAL A 340 -2.64 -30.55 -16.02
N ASN A 341 -2.11 -29.42 -16.46
CA ASN A 341 -0.88 -29.38 -17.27
C ASN A 341 0.32 -29.92 -16.50
N PHE A 342 0.45 -29.60 -15.22
CA PHE A 342 1.48 -30.15 -14.35
C PHE A 342 1.36 -31.67 -14.25
N MET A 343 0.16 -32.21 -14.02
CA MET A 343 -0.03 -33.66 -13.87
C MET A 343 0.21 -34.44 -15.18
N LYS A 344 0.09 -33.81 -16.36
CA LYS A 344 0.43 -34.44 -17.64
C LYS A 344 1.93 -34.68 -17.82
N ASP A 345 2.77 -33.84 -17.23
CA ASP A 345 4.23 -33.90 -17.34
C ASP A 345 4.86 -33.36 -16.04
N PRO A 346 4.76 -34.13 -14.93
CA PRO A 346 5.20 -33.68 -13.61
C PRO A 346 6.71 -33.53 -13.59
N LYS A 347 7.15 -32.28 -13.63
CA LYS A 347 8.56 -31.88 -13.55
C LYS A 347 8.73 -30.87 -12.43
N GLU A 348 9.89 -30.91 -11.78
CA GLU A 348 10.22 -29.91 -10.76
C GLU A 348 10.08 -28.53 -11.42
N PRO A 349 9.15 -27.67 -10.96
CA PRO A 349 9.07 -26.33 -11.50
C PRO A 349 10.43 -25.66 -11.29
N PRO A 350 10.95 -24.91 -12.27
CA PRO A 350 12.29 -24.36 -12.19
C PRO A 350 12.43 -23.61 -10.87
N ARG A 351 13.40 -24.04 -10.04
CA ARG A 351 13.67 -23.39 -8.75
C ARG A 351 13.70 -21.88 -8.99
N PRO A 352 12.99 -21.06 -8.19
CA PRO A 352 13.14 -19.63 -8.28
C PRO A 352 14.64 -19.33 -8.23
N PRO A 353 15.15 -18.43 -9.10
CA PRO A 353 16.57 -18.14 -9.11
C PRO A 353 17.00 -17.80 -7.67
N PRO A 354 18.19 -18.25 -7.23
CA PRO A 354 18.72 -17.85 -5.94
C PRO A 354 18.52 -16.34 -5.75
N PRO A 355 18.21 -15.86 -4.52
CA PRO A 355 18.07 -14.44 -4.26
C PRO A 355 19.21 -13.69 -4.96
N GLU A 356 18.86 -12.80 -5.87
CA GLU A 356 19.84 -12.05 -6.66
C GLU A 356 20.81 -11.40 -5.67
N GLN A 357 22.11 -11.67 -5.82
CA GLN A 357 23.12 -11.13 -4.91
C GLN A 357 22.90 -9.63 -4.74
N GLU A 358 22.91 -9.16 -3.50
CA GLU A 358 22.62 -7.76 -3.22
C GLU A 358 23.57 -6.86 -4.00
N TRP A 359 23.05 -5.79 -4.59
CA TRP A 359 23.89 -4.94 -5.44
C TRP A 359 25.08 -4.35 -4.66
N SER A 360 24.92 -4.08 -3.37
CA SER A 360 26.00 -3.64 -2.48
C SER A 360 27.15 -4.64 -2.34
N GLU A 361 26.93 -5.92 -2.63
CA GLU A 361 27.96 -6.96 -2.59
C GLU A 361 28.63 -7.19 -3.94
N ILE A 362 28.10 -6.60 -5.02
CA ILE A 362 28.70 -6.69 -6.35
C ILE A 362 29.81 -5.62 -6.46
N PRO A 363 31.08 -6.01 -6.67
CA PRO A 363 32.18 -5.05 -6.78
C PRO A 363 31.91 -4.03 -7.90
N SER A 364 31.86 -2.74 -7.56
CA SER A 364 31.62 -1.67 -8.52
C SER A 364 32.12 -0.31 -8.00
N GLU A 365 32.24 0.66 -8.90
CA GLU A 365 32.59 2.05 -8.56
C GLU A 365 31.37 2.87 -8.07
N VAL A 366 30.24 2.20 -7.82
CA VAL A 366 29.02 2.81 -7.27
C VAL A 366 29.03 2.67 -5.76
N TYR A 367 28.91 3.78 -5.05
CA TYR A 367 28.88 3.81 -3.60
C TYR A 367 27.48 3.51 -3.07
N HIS A 368 27.35 2.49 -2.22
CA HIS A 368 26.10 2.18 -1.55
C HIS A 368 25.98 3.01 -0.28
N LEU A 369 25.00 3.92 -0.27
CA LEU A 369 24.80 4.86 0.83
C LEU A 369 23.59 4.42 1.67
N SER A 370 23.72 4.60 2.98
CA SER A 370 22.68 4.38 3.97
C SER A 370 22.21 5.70 4.56
N ASP A 371 21.14 5.66 5.36
CA ASP A 371 20.56 6.81 6.06
C ASP A 371 21.62 7.57 6.89
N THR A 372 22.64 6.87 7.40
CA THR A 372 23.72 7.45 8.21
C THR A 372 24.91 7.95 7.38
N THR A 373 25.25 7.30 6.28
CA THR A 373 26.44 7.64 5.49
C THR A 373 26.17 8.69 4.42
N PHE A 374 24.93 8.78 3.92
CA PHE A 374 24.53 9.61 2.80
C PHE A 374 25.00 11.06 2.91
N LYS A 375 24.59 11.75 3.98
CA LYS A 375 24.85 13.19 4.18
C LYS A 375 26.33 13.52 4.24
N SER A 376 27.12 12.63 4.84
CA SER A 376 28.57 12.81 4.95
C SER A 376 29.27 12.59 3.61
N PHE A 377 28.77 11.65 2.79
CA PHE A 377 29.35 11.29 1.51
C PHE A 377 29.12 12.38 0.45
N VAL A 378 27.86 12.80 0.26
CA VAL A 378 27.52 13.79 -0.78
C VAL A 378 28.22 15.13 -0.59
N LYS A 379 28.58 15.48 0.66
CA LYS A 379 29.36 16.69 0.99
C LYS A 379 30.83 16.62 0.59
N LYS A 380 31.41 15.41 0.48
CA LYS A 380 32.85 15.22 0.19
C LYS A 380 33.17 15.29 -1.30
N LYS A 381 32.17 15.11 -2.17
CA LYS A 381 32.34 15.00 -3.61
C LYS A 381 31.73 16.22 -4.31
N LYS A 382 32.40 16.73 -5.34
CA LYS A 382 31.94 17.90 -6.11
C LYS A 382 30.67 17.57 -6.88
N HIS A 383 30.58 16.37 -7.44
CA HIS A 383 29.46 15.93 -8.28
C HIS A 383 29.08 14.52 -7.84
N VAL A 384 27.84 14.31 -7.39
CA VAL A 384 27.32 12.99 -7.05
C VAL A 384 26.01 12.75 -7.76
N LEU A 385 25.91 11.67 -8.54
CA LEU A 385 24.63 11.17 -9.05
C LEU A 385 24.19 10.00 -8.18
N VAL A 386 23.05 10.15 -7.51
CA VAL A 386 22.47 9.10 -6.66
C VAL A 386 21.29 8.46 -7.35
N MET A 387 21.28 7.13 -7.43
CA MET A 387 20.14 6.31 -7.82
C MET A 387 19.39 5.80 -6.58
N PHE A 388 18.16 6.25 -6.41
CA PHE A 388 17.22 5.71 -5.42
C PHE A 388 16.42 4.58 -6.08
N TYR A 389 16.53 3.36 -5.54
CA TYR A 389 16.02 2.16 -6.19
C TYR A 389 15.34 1.19 -5.21
N ALA A 390 14.67 0.18 -5.79
CA ALA A 390 14.21 -1.01 -5.06
C ALA A 390 14.68 -2.27 -5.81
N PRO A 391 15.14 -3.33 -5.12
CA PRO A 391 15.72 -4.52 -5.77
C PRO A 391 14.77 -5.24 -6.73
N TRP A 392 13.48 -5.22 -6.45
CA TRP A 392 12.43 -5.85 -7.26
C TRP A 392 11.99 -5.02 -8.48
N CYS A 393 12.44 -3.77 -8.60
CA CYS A 393 11.99 -2.88 -9.67
C CYS A 393 12.70 -3.18 -11.01
N GLY A 394 11.96 -3.65 -12.01
CA GLY A 394 12.51 -3.97 -13.34
C GLY A 394 13.22 -2.80 -14.03
N HIS A 395 12.74 -1.56 -13.86
CA HIS A 395 13.43 -0.37 -14.39
C HIS A 395 14.77 -0.09 -13.67
N CYS A 396 14.88 -0.44 -12.39
CA CYS A 396 16.12 -0.33 -11.64
C CYS A 396 17.14 -1.37 -12.12
N LYS A 397 16.68 -2.61 -12.35
CA LYS A 397 17.53 -3.69 -12.87
C LYS A 397 18.15 -3.32 -14.22
N LYS A 398 17.41 -2.62 -15.09
CA LYS A 398 17.92 -2.12 -16.38
C LYS A 398 18.93 -0.97 -16.23
N ALA A 399 18.72 -0.05 -15.30
CA ALA A 399 19.59 1.11 -15.12
C ALA A 399 20.86 0.83 -14.29
N LYS A 400 20.84 -0.19 -13.45
CA LYS A 400 21.97 -0.67 -12.63
C LYS A 400 23.27 -0.86 -13.43
N PRO A 401 23.31 -1.67 -14.51
CA PRO A 401 24.54 -1.86 -15.29
C PRO A 401 25.01 -0.57 -15.99
N GLU A 402 24.09 0.27 -16.45
CA GLU A 402 24.40 1.55 -17.10
C GLU A 402 25.06 2.54 -16.12
N LEU A 403 24.54 2.61 -14.89
CA LEU A 403 25.12 3.43 -13.83
C LEU A 403 26.50 2.94 -13.41
N MET A 404 26.68 1.61 -13.29
CA MET A 404 27.99 1.01 -12.99
C MET A 404 29.02 1.30 -14.09
N SER A 405 28.60 1.25 -15.35
CA SER A 405 29.46 1.58 -16.50
C SER A 405 29.90 3.05 -16.47
N ALA A 406 28.97 3.98 -16.20
CA ALA A 406 29.27 5.40 -16.05
C ALA A 406 30.20 5.68 -14.85
N ALA A 407 29.99 4.99 -13.72
CA ALA A 407 30.84 5.07 -12.55
C ALA A 407 32.28 4.62 -12.86
N LYS A 408 32.42 3.50 -13.57
CA LYS A 408 33.72 2.98 -14.02
C LYS A 408 34.44 3.95 -14.96
N HIS A 409 33.71 4.63 -15.85
CA HIS A 409 34.27 5.64 -16.75
C HIS A 409 34.88 6.83 -15.98
N HIS A 410 34.29 7.21 -14.84
CA HIS A 410 34.72 8.33 -14.01
C HIS A 410 35.58 7.95 -12.80
N LYS A 411 36.05 6.70 -12.71
CA LYS A 411 36.84 6.20 -11.57
C LYS A 411 38.05 7.07 -11.21
N ASP A 412 38.73 7.63 -12.22
CA ASP A 412 39.96 8.43 -12.05
C ASP A 412 39.64 9.92 -11.76
N LYS A 413 38.37 10.33 -11.88
CA LYS A 413 37.92 11.70 -11.59
C LYS A 413 37.43 11.79 -10.15
N ASN A 414 38.34 11.91 -9.18
CA ASN A 414 38.07 11.92 -7.73
C ASN A 414 36.96 12.87 -7.23
N LYS A 415 36.63 13.90 -8.00
CA LYS A 415 35.57 14.89 -7.72
C LYS A 415 34.16 14.42 -8.11
N ILE A 416 34.05 13.41 -8.98
CA ILE A 416 32.80 12.82 -9.46
C ILE A 416 32.57 11.49 -8.74
N ALA A 417 31.33 11.20 -8.36
CA ALA A 417 30.94 9.93 -7.78
C ALA A 417 29.53 9.53 -8.24
N TYR A 418 29.30 8.22 -8.26
CA TYR A 418 27.99 7.62 -8.48
C TYR A 418 27.62 6.84 -7.24
N ALA A 419 26.37 6.92 -6.83
CA ALA A 419 25.90 6.26 -5.62
C ALA A 419 24.53 5.61 -5.83
N ALA A 420 24.23 4.64 -5.00
CA ALA A 420 22.94 3.95 -4.96
C ALA A 420 22.42 3.90 -3.53
N VAL A 421 21.11 4.05 -3.38
CA VAL A 421 20.38 3.93 -2.11
C VAL A 421 19.22 2.95 -2.31
N ASP A 422 19.21 1.88 -1.53
CA ASP A 422 18.09 0.93 -1.50
C ASP A 422 16.97 1.46 -0.60
N CYS A 423 15.90 1.97 -1.20
CA CYS A 423 14.77 2.54 -0.48
C CYS A 423 13.88 1.50 0.22
N THR A 424 14.13 0.20 0.04
CA THR A 424 13.48 -0.86 0.83
C THR A 424 14.14 -1.05 2.19
N LYS A 425 15.36 -0.53 2.37
CA LYS A 425 16.12 -0.55 3.62
C LYS A 425 16.28 0.84 4.23
N GLU A 426 16.65 1.82 3.40
CA GLU A 426 17.06 3.17 3.78
C GLU A 426 15.91 4.16 3.51
N MET A 427 14.81 3.98 4.24
CA MET A 427 13.57 4.72 3.96
C MET A 427 13.69 6.22 4.29
N ALA A 428 14.46 6.58 5.32
CA ALA A 428 14.47 7.96 5.82
C ALA A 428 15.07 8.92 4.77
N VAL A 429 16.19 8.54 4.14
CA VAL A 429 16.81 9.33 3.08
C VAL A 429 15.94 9.39 1.82
N CYS A 430 15.24 8.31 1.47
CA CYS A 430 14.36 8.28 0.31
C CYS A 430 13.13 9.19 0.49
N GLN A 431 12.54 9.21 1.69
CA GLN A 431 11.47 10.13 2.05
C GLN A 431 11.96 11.58 2.10
N GLN A 432 13.13 11.83 2.69
CA GLN A 432 13.73 13.17 2.76
C GLN A 432 13.83 13.82 1.38
N PHE A 433 14.15 13.02 0.34
CA PHE A 433 14.28 13.51 -1.02
C PHE A 433 13.01 13.34 -1.89
N GLY A 434 11.88 12.96 -1.29
CA GLY A 434 10.59 12.86 -1.98
C GLY A 434 10.59 11.81 -3.10
N VAL A 435 11.19 10.64 -2.87
CA VAL A 435 11.23 9.56 -3.87
C VAL A 435 9.86 8.87 -3.93
N GLU A 436 9.06 9.24 -4.93
CA GLU A 436 7.71 8.68 -5.16
C GLU A 436 7.70 7.47 -6.13
N GLY A 437 8.83 7.17 -6.77
CA GLY A 437 8.94 6.06 -7.73
C GLY A 437 10.37 5.70 -8.09
N TYR A 438 10.55 4.48 -8.63
CA TYR A 438 11.87 3.90 -8.88
C TYR A 438 12.14 3.59 -10.36
N PRO A 439 13.39 3.76 -10.83
CA PRO A 439 14.46 4.49 -10.16
C PRO A 439 14.23 6.00 -10.23
N THR A 440 14.61 6.70 -9.17
CA THR A 440 14.74 8.16 -9.18
C THR A 440 16.22 8.51 -9.10
N PHE A 441 16.68 9.38 -9.99
CA PHE A 441 18.05 9.90 -9.98
C PHE A 441 18.07 11.33 -9.48
N ARG A 442 18.97 11.63 -8.56
CA ARG A 442 19.16 12.98 -8.04
C ARG A 442 20.65 13.32 -8.04
N TYR A 443 20.96 14.50 -8.54
CA TYR A 443 22.30 15.02 -8.58
C TYR A 443 22.56 15.92 -7.39
N PHE A 444 23.80 15.93 -6.87
CA PHE A 444 24.25 16.76 -5.76
C PHE A 444 25.61 17.41 -6.08
N ASN A 445 25.81 18.65 -5.63
CA ASN A 445 27.08 19.35 -5.71
C ASN A 445 27.60 19.74 -4.32
N TYR A 446 28.61 19.02 -3.80
CA TYR A 446 29.06 19.15 -2.39
C TYR A 446 27.91 19.08 -1.38
N GLY A 447 26.91 18.24 -1.67
CA GLY A 447 25.70 18.10 -0.85
C GLY A 447 24.79 19.33 -0.85
N LYS A 448 24.98 20.25 -1.81
CA LYS A 448 24.17 21.44 -2.08
C LYS A 448 23.71 21.44 -3.54
N ASN A 449 22.83 22.39 -3.90
CA ASN A 449 22.34 22.61 -5.28
C ASN A 449 21.90 21.30 -5.96
N ASP A 450 21.09 20.52 -5.25
CA ASP A 450 20.64 19.23 -5.71
C ASP A 450 19.32 19.32 -6.49
N PHE A 451 19.22 18.54 -7.54
CA PHE A 451 18.05 18.52 -8.42
C PHE A 451 17.85 17.15 -9.05
N LYS A 452 16.64 16.91 -9.53
CA LYS A 452 16.27 15.64 -10.15
C LYS A 452 16.94 15.51 -11.52
N TYR A 453 17.59 14.37 -11.76
CA TYR A 453 18.09 14.01 -13.08
C TYR A 453 16.95 13.38 -13.89
N THR A 454 16.66 13.98 -15.04
CA THR A 454 15.51 13.60 -15.90
C THR A 454 15.93 13.18 -17.31
N SER A 455 17.23 13.16 -17.62
CA SER A 455 17.75 12.74 -18.93
C SER A 455 17.74 11.20 -19.08
N GLY A 456 18.30 10.71 -20.19
CA GLY A 456 18.36 9.28 -20.51
C GLY A 456 19.07 8.44 -19.46
N ARG A 457 18.82 7.13 -19.44
CA ARG A 457 19.31 6.20 -18.40
C ARG A 457 20.35 5.22 -18.94
N GLU A 458 20.97 5.54 -20.07
CA GLU A 458 22.11 4.80 -20.61
C GLU A 458 23.42 5.39 -20.09
N ALA A 459 24.49 4.60 -20.08
CA ALA A 459 25.79 5.00 -19.55
C ALA A 459 26.30 6.30 -20.19
N LYS A 460 26.12 6.45 -21.51
CA LYS A 460 26.50 7.66 -22.25
C LYS A 460 25.79 8.92 -21.73
N ASP A 461 24.53 8.80 -21.33
CA ASP A 461 23.71 9.92 -20.85
C ASP A 461 24.20 10.36 -19.47
N PHE A 462 24.46 9.38 -18.59
CA PHE A 462 25.02 9.63 -17.27
C PHE A 462 26.43 10.23 -17.32
N ILE A 463 27.26 9.78 -18.27
CA ILE A 463 28.62 10.32 -18.47
C ILE A 463 28.52 11.77 -18.95
N GLN A 464 27.77 12.01 -20.01
CA GLN A 464 27.60 13.35 -20.59
C GLN A 464 27.06 14.35 -19.57
N PHE A 465 26.07 13.94 -18.77
CA PHE A 465 25.53 14.79 -17.71
C PHE A 465 26.55 15.06 -16.60
N MET A 466 27.32 14.06 -16.16
CA MET A 466 28.27 14.25 -15.06
C MET A 466 29.53 15.01 -15.47
N ASP A 467 29.84 15.07 -16.77
CA ASP A 467 30.90 15.92 -17.32
C ASP A 467 30.51 17.41 -17.33
N ASP A 468 29.23 17.72 -17.54
CA ASP A 468 28.70 19.09 -17.50
C ASP A 468 27.31 19.14 -16.84
N PRO A 469 27.25 19.07 -15.48
CA PRO A 469 25.99 18.98 -14.77
C PRO A 469 25.24 20.31 -14.83
N ARG A 470 24.11 20.31 -15.54
CA ARG A 470 23.18 21.44 -15.64
C ARG A 470 21.81 20.99 -15.20
N GLU A 471 21.10 21.86 -14.49
CA GLU A 471 19.67 21.65 -14.25
C GLU A 471 18.98 21.63 -15.62
N GLY A 472 18.19 20.58 -15.87
CA GLY A 472 17.43 20.48 -17.12
C GLY A 472 16.44 21.65 -17.26
N PRO A 473 15.97 21.93 -18.48
CA PRO A 473 14.97 22.98 -18.72
C PRO A 473 13.66 22.76 -17.96
#